data_AF-A0AA42YRU2-F1
#
_entry.id   AF-A0AA42YRU2-F1
#
_cell.length_a   1.000
_cell.length_b   1.000
_cell.length_c   1.000
_cell.angle_alpha   90.00
_cell.angle_beta   90.00
_cell.angle_gamma   90.00
#
_symmetry.space_group_name_H-M   'P 1'
#
loop_
_entity.id
_entity.type
_entity.pdbx_description
1 polymer ?
#
loop_
_entity_poly.entity_id
_entity_poly.type
_entity_poly.pdbx_seq_one_letter_code
_entity_poly.pdbx_strand_id
1 'polypeptide(L)'
;MYRETIIVQLLTAVFILLIAGCATLPKDFDRPESYALTDTENTAFGKTQAKERASHPGKSGFHLLGNGLDAFVARAVLSSHAERSIDVQYYLYHNDLVGRLFTDLLLKAADRGVRGRLLVD
;
A
#
# COMPACT_ATOMS: atom_id res chain seq x y z
N MET A 1 24.54 5.82 -52.71
CA MET A 1 25.24 4.83 -51.88
C MET A 1 25.46 5.34 -50.46
N TYR A 2 26.19 6.44 -50.24
CA TYR A 2 26.49 6.98 -48.89
C TYR A 2 25.27 7.34 -48.02
N ARG A 3 24.20 7.86 -48.62
CA ARG A 3 22.97 8.29 -47.90
C ARG A 3 22.14 7.13 -47.36
N GLU A 4 22.08 6.02 -48.10
CA GLU A 4 21.41 4.78 -47.69
C GLU A 4 22.13 4.16 -46.48
N THR A 5 23.47 4.16 -46.49
CA THR A 5 24.30 3.62 -45.41
C THR A 5 24.10 4.37 -44.09
N ILE A 6 23.99 5.70 -44.13
CA ILE A 6 23.76 6.54 -42.94
C ILE A 6 22.37 6.28 -42.33
N ILE A 7 21.34 6.11 -43.15
CA ILE A 7 19.97 5.84 -42.67
C ILE A 7 19.91 4.48 -41.96
N VAL A 8 20.55 3.45 -42.54
CA VAL A 8 20.62 2.12 -41.93
C VAL A 8 21.37 2.15 -40.59
N GLN A 9 22.47 2.91 -40.49
CA GLN A 9 23.22 3.06 -39.24
C GLN A 9 22.40 3.76 -38.14
N LEU A 10 21.67 4.83 -38.49
CA LEU A 10 20.82 5.55 -37.54
C LEU A 10 19.66 4.67 -37.05
N LEU A 11 18.99 3.94 -37.94
CA LEU A 11 17.92 3.02 -37.56
C LEU A 11 18.45 1.89 -36.66
N THR A 12 19.63 1.36 -36.95
CA THR A 12 20.28 0.33 -36.13
C THR A 12 20.61 0.87 -34.74
N ALA A 13 21.16 2.09 -34.65
CA ALA A 13 21.47 2.72 -33.37
C ALA A 13 20.22 2.99 -32.52
N VAL A 14 19.13 3.48 -33.15
CA VAL A 14 17.84 3.69 -32.47
C VAL A 14 17.27 2.36 -31.98
N PHE A 15 17.32 1.30 -32.80
CA PHE A 15 16.85 -0.02 -32.41
C PHE A 15 17.63 -0.58 -31.21
N ILE A 16 18.96 -0.43 -31.20
CA ILE A 16 19.81 -0.81 -30.05
C ILE A 16 19.44 -0.01 -28.80
N LEU A 17 19.15 1.29 -28.93
CA LEU A 17 18.73 2.13 -27.81
C LEU A 17 17.38 1.68 -27.22
N LEU A 18 16.44 1.26 -28.06
CA LEU A 18 15.11 0.81 -27.65
C LEU A 18 15.14 -0.53 -26.90
N ILE A 19 16.06 -1.43 -27.25
CA ILE A 19 16.20 -2.74 -26.58
C ILE A 19 17.11 -2.70 -25.34
N ALA A 20 17.92 -1.66 -25.17
CA ALA A 20 18.77 -1.47 -23.99
C ALA A 20 17.99 -1.05 -22.71
N GLY A 21 16.67 -0.86 -22.82
CA GLY A 21 15.77 -0.50 -21.72
C GLY A 21 15.37 -1.63 -20.77
N CYS A 22 16.15 -2.71 -20.64
CA CYS A 22 15.91 -3.75 -19.64
C CYS A 22 16.19 -3.21 -18.22
N ALA A 23 15.25 -2.42 -17.69
CA ALA A 23 15.23 -2.02 -16.29
C ALA A 23 14.77 -3.23 -15.46
N THR A 24 15.72 -4.06 -15.04
CA THR A 24 15.46 -5.04 -13.98
C THR A 24 15.32 -4.30 -12.65
N LEU A 25 14.37 -4.71 -11.82
CA LEU A 25 14.15 -4.08 -10.51
C LEU A 25 15.40 -4.29 -9.64
N PRO A 26 15.90 -3.24 -8.94
CA PRO A 26 16.98 -3.41 -7.96
C PRO A 26 16.61 -4.51 -6.96
N LYS A 27 17.46 -5.52 -6.81
CA LYS A 27 17.23 -6.63 -5.88
C LYS A 27 17.73 -6.32 -4.47
N ASP A 28 18.77 -5.49 -4.39
CA ASP A 28 19.42 -5.09 -3.14
C ASP A 28 18.92 -3.71 -2.73
N PHE A 29 17.76 -3.68 -2.10
CA PHE A 29 17.27 -2.50 -1.40
C PHE A 29 17.13 -2.82 0.08
N ASP A 30 17.49 -1.87 0.93
CA ASP A 30 17.36 -2.00 2.37
C ASP A 30 15.88 -2.15 2.73
N ARG A 31 15.58 -3.20 3.51
CA ARG A 31 14.23 -3.51 4.00
C ARG A 31 14.28 -3.48 5.52
N PRO A 32 14.37 -2.28 6.13
CA PRO A 32 14.39 -2.18 7.57
C PRO A 32 13.12 -2.79 8.14
N GLU A 33 13.28 -3.59 9.19
CA GLU A 33 12.14 -4.14 9.91
C GLU A 33 11.27 -3.00 10.43
N SER A 34 9.97 -3.23 10.39
CA SER A 34 8.97 -2.25 10.75
C SER A 34 7.94 -2.95 11.62
N TYR A 35 7.46 -2.25 12.65
CA TYR A 35 6.48 -2.74 13.62
C TYR A 35 5.25 -1.83 13.67
N ALA A 36 4.14 -2.36 14.19
CA ALA A 36 2.94 -1.58 14.43
C ALA A 36 3.20 -0.60 15.58
N LEU A 37 2.59 0.59 15.51
CA LEU A 37 2.69 1.56 16.60
C LEU A 37 1.88 1.07 17.82
N THR A 38 2.45 1.19 19.01
CA THR A 38 1.82 0.74 20.26
C THR A 38 1.17 1.89 21.03
N ASP A 39 1.62 3.13 20.84
CA ASP A 39 1.18 4.36 21.51
C ASP A 39 -0.13 4.94 20.94
N THR A 40 -1.15 4.08 20.81
CA THR A 40 -2.40 4.37 20.10
C THR A 40 -3.60 4.60 21.04
N GLU A 41 -3.42 4.52 22.36
CA GLU A 41 -4.50 4.57 23.35
C GLU A 41 -5.25 5.90 23.35
N ASN A 42 -4.58 6.99 22.97
CA ASN A 42 -5.15 8.33 22.97
C ASN A 42 -5.95 8.69 21.71
N THR A 43 -5.97 7.81 20.70
CA THR A 43 -6.81 7.97 19.49
C THR A 43 -8.29 7.80 19.80
N ALA A 44 -9.19 8.27 18.92
CA ALA A 44 -10.63 8.04 19.09
C ALA A 44 -10.98 6.55 19.18
N PHE A 45 -10.35 5.69 18.36
CA PHE A 45 -10.53 4.23 18.45
C PHE A 45 -9.95 3.66 19.75
N GLY A 46 -8.76 4.10 20.15
CA GLY A 46 -8.12 3.68 21.40
C GLY A 46 -8.96 4.01 22.64
N LYS A 47 -9.58 5.19 22.67
CA LYS A 47 -10.48 5.63 23.73
C LYS A 47 -11.81 4.87 23.72
N THR A 48 -12.42 4.72 22.55
CA THR A 48 -13.71 4.01 22.40
C THR A 48 -13.61 2.55 22.87
N GLN A 49 -12.48 1.89 22.60
CA GLN A 49 -12.27 0.49 22.99
C GLN A 49 -11.59 0.29 24.35
N ALA A 50 -11.34 1.37 25.10
CA ALA A 50 -10.59 1.30 26.35
C ALA A 50 -11.24 0.34 27.39
N LYS A 51 -12.58 0.38 27.49
CA LYS A 51 -13.32 -0.49 28.41
C LYS A 51 -13.20 -1.97 28.03
N GLU A 52 -13.48 -2.30 26.78
CA GLU A 52 -13.41 -3.70 26.30
C GLU A 52 -12.00 -4.28 26.44
N ARG A 53 -10.97 -3.49 26.13
CA ARG A 53 -9.57 -3.89 26.30
C ARG A 53 -9.20 -4.10 27.78
N ALA A 54 -9.70 -3.25 28.68
CA ALA A 54 -9.47 -3.41 30.12
C ALA A 54 -10.16 -4.66 30.69
N SER A 55 -11.35 -5.01 30.17
CA SER A 55 -12.07 -6.21 30.57
C SER A 55 -11.46 -7.52 30.05
N HIS A 56 -10.59 -7.47 29.03
CA HIS A 56 -10.02 -8.64 28.38
C HIS A 56 -8.49 -8.50 28.18
N PRO A 57 -7.71 -8.46 29.27
CA PRO A 57 -6.26 -8.25 29.19
C PRO A 57 -5.57 -9.36 28.38
N GLY A 58 -4.66 -8.96 27.48
CA GLY A 58 -3.88 -9.89 26.65
C GLY A 58 -4.70 -10.61 25.57
N LYS A 59 -5.94 -10.17 25.29
CA LYS A 59 -6.79 -10.72 24.24
C LYS A 59 -6.99 -9.72 23.11
N SER A 60 -7.20 -10.23 21.91
CA SER A 60 -7.59 -9.45 20.73
C SER A 60 -9.11 -9.51 20.53
N GLY A 61 -9.69 -8.40 20.08
CA GLY A 61 -11.07 -8.34 19.64
C GLY A 61 -11.18 -8.49 18.12
N PHE A 62 -12.19 -9.22 17.65
CA PHE A 62 -12.46 -9.43 16.23
C PHE A 62 -13.93 -9.18 15.93
N HIS A 63 -14.20 -8.55 14.79
CA HIS A 63 -15.54 -8.40 14.24
C HIS A 63 -15.59 -9.08 12.87
N LEU A 64 -16.46 -10.08 12.73
CA LEU A 64 -16.58 -10.85 11.49
C LEU A 64 -17.44 -10.11 10.48
N LEU A 65 -16.92 -9.95 9.26
CA LEU A 65 -17.63 -9.33 8.13
C LEU A 65 -18.01 -10.42 7.13
N GLY A 66 -19.31 -10.57 6.89
CA GLY A 66 -19.85 -11.72 6.15
C GLY A 66 -19.79 -11.58 4.62
N ASN A 67 -19.54 -10.39 4.09
CA ASN A 67 -19.49 -10.15 2.65
C ASN A 67 -18.45 -9.09 2.26
N GLY A 68 -18.12 -9.05 0.98
CA GLY A 68 -17.09 -8.17 0.43
C GLY A 68 -17.43 -6.68 0.50
N LEU A 69 -18.72 -6.32 0.38
CA LEU A 69 -19.14 -4.92 0.43
C LEU A 69 -18.94 -4.33 1.83
N ASP A 70 -19.45 -5.01 2.86
CA ASP A 70 -19.27 -4.61 4.26
C ASP A 70 -17.77 -4.56 4.63
N ALA A 71 -17.00 -5.53 4.12
CA ALA A 71 -15.56 -5.55 4.31
C ALA A 71 -14.85 -4.36 3.66
N PHE A 72 -15.28 -3.93 2.48
CA PHE A 72 -14.73 -2.74 1.82
C PHE A 72 -15.14 -1.45 2.55
N VAL A 73 -16.41 -1.33 2.93
CA VAL A 73 -16.92 -0.18 3.69
C VAL A 73 -16.18 -0.04 5.02
N ALA A 74 -15.98 -1.13 5.76
CA ALA A 74 -15.21 -1.12 6.99
C ALA A 74 -13.78 -0.57 6.77
N ARG A 75 -13.10 -1.00 5.70
CA ARG A 75 -11.77 -0.48 5.35
C ARG A 75 -11.79 1.00 5.00
N ALA A 76 -12.80 1.46 4.26
CA ALA A 76 -12.96 2.87 3.91
C ALA A 76 -13.17 3.74 5.15
N VAL A 77 -14.02 3.32 6.08
CA VAL A 77 -14.28 4.00 7.35
C VAL A 77 -13.02 4.02 8.21
N LEU A 78 -12.35 2.87 8.39
CA LEU A 78 -11.11 2.78 9.17
C LEU A 78 -10.01 3.67 8.57
N SER A 79 -9.87 3.71 7.25
CA SER A 79 -8.89 4.58 6.57
C SER A 79 -9.23 6.07 6.74
N SER A 80 -10.52 6.42 6.69
CA SER A 80 -10.99 7.81 6.86
C SER A 80 -10.80 8.34 8.28
N HIS A 81 -10.88 7.46 9.29
CA HIS A 81 -10.79 7.82 10.70
C HIS A 81 -9.44 7.48 11.35
N ALA A 82 -8.48 6.91 10.61
CA ALA A 82 -7.15 6.65 11.14
C ALA A 82 -6.46 7.96 11.57
N GLU A 83 -5.84 7.94 12.75
CA GLU A 83 -5.18 9.11 13.37
C GLU A 83 -3.65 8.97 13.46
N ARG A 84 -3.11 7.76 13.63
CA ARG A 84 -1.64 7.55 13.81
C ARG A 84 -1.02 6.66 12.75
N SER A 85 -1.51 5.44 12.61
CA SER A 85 -1.05 4.50 11.59
C SER A 85 -2.20 3.74 10.96
N ILE A 86 -1.96 3.24 9.75
CA ILE A 86 -2.77 2.25 9.09
C ILE A 86 -1.88 1.13 8.57
N ASP A 87 -2.13 -0.08 9.07
CA ASP A 87 -1.38 -1.28 8.77
C ASP A 87 -2.26 -2.24 7.99
N VAL A 88 -1.83 -2.54 6.76
CA VAL A 88 -2.62 -3.28 5.80
C VAL A 88 -1.84 -4.50 5.33
N GLN A 89 -2.45 -5.68 5.41
CA GLN A 89 -1.86 -6.96 5.00
C GLN A 89 -2.73 -7.60 3.93
N TYR A 90 -2.18 -7.84 2.75
CA TYR A 90 -2.88 -8.38 1.58
C TYR A 90 -2.09 -9.50 0.92
N TYR A 91 -2.80 -10.52 0.46
CA TYR A 91 -2.24 -11.52 -0.45
C TYR A 91 -2.38 -11.09 -1.92
N LEU A 92 -3.48 -10.44 -2.29
CA LEU A 92 -3.73 -9.97 -3.66
C LEU A 92 -4.06 -8.49 -3.68
N TYR A 93 -3.18 -7.68 -4.29
CA TYR A 93 -3.36 -6.24 -4.45
C TYR A 93 -3.26 -5.87 -5.93
N HIS A 94 -4.40 -5.60 -6.57
CA HIS A 94 -4.49 -5.44 -8.02
C HIS A 94 -4.69 -4.00 -8.44
N ASN A 95 -4.23 -3.68 -9.65
CA ASN A 95 -4.48 -2.39 -10.29
C ASN A 95 -5.87 -2.34 -10.97
N ASP A 96 -6.92 -2.71 -10.22
CA ASP A 96 -8.31 -2.69 -10.66
C ASP A 96 -9.10 -1.55 -10.01
N LEU A 97 -10.42 -1.49 -10.22
CA LEU A 97 -11.28 -0.45 -9.65
C LEU A 97 -11.21 -0.43 -8.11
N VAL A 98 -11.31 -1.59 -7.47
CA VAL A 98 -11.37 -1.70 -6.00
C VAL A 98 -10.01 -1.40 -5.40
N GLY A 99 -8.94 -1.92 -6.00
CA GLY A 99 -7.56 -1.65 -5.62
C GLY A 99 -7.26 -0.15 -5.71
N ARG A 100 -7.58 0.51 -6.82
CA ARG A 100 -7.38 1.97 -6.97
C ARG A 100 -8.17 2.79 -5.95
N LEU A 101 -9.43 2.43 -5.70
CA LEU A 101 -10.24 3.09 -4.67
C LEU A 101 -9.64 2.92 -3.28
N PHE A 102 -9.14 1.72 -2.97
CA PHE A 102 -8.50 1.47 -1.68
C PHE A 102 -7.15 2.20 -1.56
N THR A 103 -6.34 2.23 -2.62
CA THR A 103 -5.11 3.04 -2.67
C THR A 103 -5.40 4.51 -2.40
N ASP A 104 -6.43 5.09 -3.04
CA ASP A 104 -6.84 6.48 -2.81
C ASP A 104 -7.22 6.74 -1.34
N LEU A 105 -7.93 5.81 -0.69
CA LEU A 105 -8.25 5.90 0.74
C LEU A 105 -7.00 5.88 1.62
N LEU A 106 -6.02 5.04 1.30
CA LEU A 106 -4.75 4.97 2.03
C LEU A 106 -3.90 6.24 1.81
N LEU A 107 -3.87 6.76 0.58
CA LEU A 107 -3.18 8.02 0.26
C LEU A 107 -3.81 9.20 1.02
N LYS A 108 -5.14 9.31 1.02
CA LYS A 108 -5.86 10.32 1.80
C LYS A 108 -5.57 10.24 3.29
N ALA A 109 -5.31 9.05 3.84
CA ALA A 109 -4.86 8.90 5.22
C ALA A 109 -3.42 9.41 5.39
N ALA A 110 -2.51 9.04 4.49
CA ALA A 110 -1.13 9.49 4.49
C ALA A 110 -1.01 11.03 4.36
N ASP A 111 -1.86 11.65 3.54
CA ASP A 111 -1.93 13.12 3.39
C ASP A 111 -2.31 13.84 4.70
N ARG A 112 -3.02 13.15 5.61
CA ARG A 112 -3.31 13.66 6.97
C ARG A 112 -2.19 13.39 7.97
N GLY A 113 -1.06 12.82 7.54
CA GLY A 113 0.07 12.45 8.39
C GLY A 113 -0.04 11.06 9.04
N VAL A 114 -0.99 10.23 8.62
CA VAL A 114 -1.10 8.84 9.11
C VAL A 114 0.03 8.00 8.50
N ARG A 115 0.77 7.28 9.34
CA ARG A 115 1.81 6.34 8.88
C ARG A 115 1.17 5.12 8.21
N GLY A 116 1.29 5.01 6.90
CA GLY A 116 0.84 3.83 6.15
C GLY A 116 1.90 2.73 6.10
N ARG A 117 1.49 1.48 6.28
CA ARG A 117 2.29 0.29 5.97
C ARG A 117 1.43 -0.72 5.21
N LEU A 118 1.86 -1.06 4.00
CA LEU A 118 1.22 -2.05 3.15
C LEU A 118 2.16 -3.25 2.98
N LEU A 119 1.72 -4.40 3.49
CA LEU A 119 2.39 -5.68 3.33
C LEU A 119 1.63 -6.48 2.27
N VAL A 120 2.34 -6.83 1.20
CA VAL A 120 1.83 -7.64 0.09
C VAL A 120 2.74 -8.85 -0.06
N ASP A 121 2.13 -10.02 -0.18
CA ASP A 121 2.81 -11.29 -0.49
C ASP A 121 3.08 -11.41 -2.01
#